data_AF-A0A2V5HR51-F1
#
_entry.id   AF-A0A2V5HR51-F1
#
_cell.length_a   1.000
_cell.length_b   1.000
_cell.length_c   1.000
_cell.angle_alpha   90.00
_cell.angle_beta   90.00
_cell.angle_gamma   90.00
#
_symmetry.space_group_name_H-M   'P 1'
#
loop_
_entity.id
_entity.type
_entity.pdbx_description
1 polymer ?
#
loop_
_entity_poly.entity_id
_entity_poly.type
_entity_poly.pdbx_seq_one_letter_code
_entity_poly.pdbx_strand_id
1 'polypeptide(L)'
;MLRERLADLEAQGVEGDELTRREREMDDATLLRLKIYRSLGVDIEADETGNFHKAVIRNSRKGDVHVVNIDPKFSRFFYSNYFWSTMQG
;
A
#
# COMPACT_ATOMS: atom_id res chain seq x y z
N MET A 1 -21.47 35.30 -3.12
CA MET A 1 -21.78 34.24 -2.12
C MET A 1 -22.39 32.98 -2.76
N LEU A 2 -23.73 32.82 -2.90
CA LEU A 2 -24.28 31.52 -3.33
C LEU A 2 -24.08 31.21 -4.82
N ARG A 3 -24.22 32.20 -5.70
CA ARG A 3 -23.98 32.04 -7.16
C ARG A 3 -22.52 31.82 -7.53
N GLU A 4 -21.63 32.40 -6.74
CA GLU A 4 -20.18 32.28 -6.89
C GLU A 4 -19.72 30.88 -6.47
N ARG A 5 -20.21 30.39 -5.33
CA ARG A 5 -20.03 29.00 -4.89
C ARG A 5 -20.55 27.99 -5.92
N LEU A 6 -21.67 28.29 -6.59
CA LEU A 6 -22.22 27.44 -7.64
C LEU A 6 -21.31 27.40 -8.88
N ALA A 7 -20.82 28.56 -9.33
CA ALA A 7 -19.90 28.64 -10.47
C ALA A 7 -18.58 27.89 -10.20
N ASP A 8 -18.06 27.98 -8.97
CA ASP A 8 -16.86 27.24 -8.55
C ASP A 8 -17.10 25.71 -8.60
N LEU A 9 -18.25 25.25 -8.13
CA LEU A 9 -18.62 23.82 -8.15
C LEU A 9 -18.85 23.30 -9.58
N GLU A 10 -19.48 24.09 -10.44
CA GLU A 10 -19.66 23.74 -11.85
C GLU A 10 -18.32 23.67 -12.59
N ALA A 11 -17.36 24.54 -12.26
CA ALA A 11 -16.00 24.50 -12.80
C ALA A 11 -15.18 23.30 -12.31
N GLN A 12 -15.38 22.86 -11.07
CA GLN A 12 -14.72 21.67 -10.49
C GLN A 12 -15.26 20.34 -11.07
N GLY A 13 -16.50 20.32 -11.55
CA GLY A 13 -17.10 19.11 -12.12
C GLY A 13 -17.19 17.93 -11.13
N VAL A 14 -17.32 16.70 -11.64
CA VAL A 14 -17.53 15.49 -10.82
C VAL A 14 -16.27 15.06 -10.07
N GLU A 15 -15.09 15.42 -10.58
CA GLU A 15 -13.81 15.08 -9.96
C GLU A 15 -13.57 15.88 -8.67
N GLY A 16 -14.15 17.07 -8.55
CA GLY A 16 -13.92 17.98 -7.43
C GLY A 16 -12.74 18.91 -7.70
N ASP A 17 -12.24 19.58 -6.66
CA ASP A 17 -11.11 20.47 -6.79
C ASP A 17 -9.77 19.73 -7.03
N GLU A 18 -8.73 20.48 -7.40
CA GLU A 18 -7.43 19.92 -7.75
C GLU A 18 -6.79 19.13 -6.58
N LEU A 19 -7.02 19.57 -5.35
CA LEU A 19 -6.54 18.89 -4.14
C LEU A 19 -7.18 17.51 -4.00
N THR A 20 -8.51 17.45 -4.06
CA THR A 20 -9.27 16.19 -3.99
C THR A 20 -8.85 15.23 -5.10
N ARG A 21 -8.63 15.74 -6.31
CA ARG A 21 -8.17 14.93 -7.44
C ARG A 21 -6.78 14.36 -7.19
N ARG A 22 -5.82 15.17 -6.73
CA ARG A 22 -4.45 14.71 -6.41
C ARG A 22 -4.45 13.66 -5.31
N GLU A 23 -5.28 13.82 -4.28
CA GLU A 23 -5.43 12.82 -3.21
C GLU A 23 -5.92 11.47 -3.77
N ARG A 24 -6.94 11.48 -4.63
CA ARG A 24 -7.42 10.25 -5.29
C ARG A 24 -6.35 9.59 -6.16
N GLU A 25 -5.62 10.38 -6.96
CA GLU A 25 -4.52 9.86 -7.79
C GLU A 25 -3.39 9.26 -6.93
N MET A 26 -3.09 9.85 -5.77
CA MET A 26 -2.11 9.32 -4.81
C MET A 26 -2.58 8.02 -4.16
N ASP A 27 -3.85 7.94 -3.79
CA ASP A 27 -4.47 6.74 -3.23
C ASP A 27 -4.46 5.59 -4.25
N ASP A 28 -4.79 5.88 -5.51
CA ASP A 28 -4.74 4.91 -6.61
C ASP A 28 -3.32 4.38 -6.84
N ALA A 29 -2.32 5.27 -6.82
CA ALA A 29 -0.92 4.87 -6.94
C ALA A 29 -0.48 3.97 -5.78
N THR A 30 -0.93 4.27 -4.56
CA THR A 30 -0.65 3.47 -3.36
C THR A 30 -1.31 2.09 -3.46
N LEU A 31 -2.58 2.05 -3.86
CA LEU A 31 -3.32 0.82 -4.07
C LEU A 31 -2.67 -0.06 -5.14
N LEU A 32 -2.22 0.54 -6.24
CA LEU A 32 -1.52 -0.16 -7.31
C LEU A 32 -0.19 -0.76 -6.82
N ARG A 33 0.61 -0.01 -6.06
CA ARG A 33 1.86 -0.52 -5.46
C ARG A 33 1.59 -1.71 -4.53
N LEU A 34 0.57 -1.62 -3.67
CA LEU A 34 0.19 -2.73 -2.79
C LEU A 34 -0.26 -3.97 -3.57
N LYS A 35 -1.00 -3.79 -4.68
CA LYS A 35 -1.35 -4.90 -5.59
C LYS A 35 -0.11 -5.56 -6.19
N ILE A 36 0.87 -4.77 -6.62
CA ILE A 36 2.14 -5.27 -7.15
C ILE A 36 2.85 -6.11 -6.09
N TYR A 37 3.02 -5.62 -4.85
CA TYR A 37 3.67 -6.38 -3.80
C TYR A 37 2.95 -7.69 -3.46
N ARG A 38 1.61 -7.69 -3.40
CA ARG A 38 0.83 -8.93 -3.22
C ARG A 38 1.03 -9.92 -4.38
N SER A 39 1.11 -9.42 -5.62
CA SER A 39 1.38 -10.27 -6.79
C SER A 39 2.78 -10.91 -6.77
N LEU A 40 3.75 -10.26 -6.12
CA LEU A 40 5.08 -10.80 -5.86
C LEU A 40 5.11 -11.81 -4.71
N GLY A 41 3.98 -12.03 -4.02
CA GLY A 41 3.87 -12.94 -2.90
C GLY A 41 4.13 -12.30 -1.53
N VAL A 42 4.17 -10.96 -1.44
CA VAL A 42 4.29 -10.24 -0.16
C VAL A 42 2.92 -9.78 0.32
N ASP A 43 2.48 -10.38 1.41
CA ASP A 43 1.24 -10.03 2.10
C ASP A 43 1.52 -9.39 3.46
N ILE A 44 0.61 -8.56 3.94
CA ILE A 44 0.67 -7.97 5.28
C ILE A 44 -0.68 -8.17 5.97
N GLU A 45 -0.64 -8.58 7.23
CA GLU A 45 -1.84 -8.78 8.03
C GLU A 45 -1.92 -7.69 9.10
N ALA A 46 -3.10 -7.05 9.18
CA ALA A 46 -3.45 -6.24 10.33
C ALA A 46 -3.80 -7.16 11.51
N ASP A 47 -3.38 -6.79 12.71
CA ASP A 47 -3.87 -7.41 13.93
C ASP A 47 -5.28 -6.90 14.29
N GLU A 48 -5.83 -7.40 15.41
CA GLU A 48 -7.15 -7.02 15.92
C GLU A 48 -7.28 -5.52 16.21
N THR A 49 -6.16 -4.83 16.41
CA THR A 49 -6.10 -3.38 16.70
C THR A 49 -5.83 -2.54 15.44
N GLY A 50 -5.67 -3.17 14.27
CA GLY A 50 -5.38 -2.51 13.00
C GLY A 50 -3.89 -2.24 12.75
N ASN A 51 -2.99 -2.73 13.61
CA ASN A 51 -1.55 -2.53 13.42
C ASN A 51 -0.95 -3.61 12.50
N PHE A 52 0.02 -3.22 11.67
CA PHE A 52 0.67 -4.10 10.70
C PHE A 52 2.04 -4.57 11.22
N HIS A 53 2.04 -5.64 12.01
CA HIS A 53 3.25 -6.22 12.60
C HIS A 53 3.62 -7.59 12.02
N LYS A 54 2.91 -8.06 11.00
CA LYS A 54 3.15 -9.36 10.39
C LYS A 54 3.16 -9.25 8.86
N ALA A 55 4.15 -9.90 8.25
CA ALA A 55 4.23 -10.08 6.80
C ALA A 55 4.27 -11.58 6.47
N VAL A 56 3.64 -11.97 5.37
CA VAL A 56 3.68 -13.33 4.81
C VAL A 56 4.32 -13.26 3.44
N ILE A 57 5.44 -13.96 3.27
CA ILE A 57 6.24 -13.96 2.03
C ILE A 57 6.11 -15.36 1.42
N ARG A 58 5.48 -15.46 0.26
CA ARG A 58 5.22 -16.71 -0.46
C ARG A 58 6.11 -16.78 -1.69
N ASN A 59 6.91 -17.83 -1.82
CA ASN A 59 7.65 -18.09 -3.05
C ASN A 59 7.01 -19.28 -3.78
N SER A 60 6.20 -18.96 -4.79
CA SER A 60 5.44 -19.93 -5.58
C SER A 60 6.31 -20.88 -6.39
N ARG A 61 7.57 -20.51 -6.67
CA ARG A 61 8.50 -21.35 -7.44
C ARG A 61 9.08 -22.49 -6.60
N LYS A 62 9.29 -22.23 -5.31
CA LYS A 62 9.80 -23.20 -4.33
C LYS A 62 8.69 -23.89 -3.53
N GLY A 63 7.53 -23.27 -3.42
CA GLY A 63 6.41 -23.77 -2.62
C GLY A 63 6.54 -23.49 -1.11
N ASP A 64 7.44 -22.61 -0.71
CA ASP A 64 7.65 -22.22 0.69
C ASP A 64 6.95 -20.89 1.04
N VAL A 65 6.61 -20.78 2.33
CA VAL A 65 5.92 -19.62 2.92
C VAL A 65 6.65 -19.23 4.20
N HIS A 66 7.05 -17.97 4.27
CA HIS A 66 7.71 -17.37 5.42
C HIS A 66 6.77 -16.39 6.10
N VAL A 67 6.46 -16.64 7.37
CA VAL A 67 5.70 -15.71 8.21
C VAL A 67 6.66 -14.93 9.09
N VAL A 68 6.66 -13.60 8.96
CA VAL A 68 7.64 -12.71 9.58
C VAL A 68 6.94 -11.72 10.49
N ASN A 69 7.32 -11.71 11.77
CA ASN A 69 6.92 -10.65 12.69
C ASN A 69 7.90 -9.47 12.58
N ILE A 70 7.35 -8.27 12.38
CA ILE A 70 8.10 -7.03 12.21
C ILE A 70 8.32 -6.41 13.59
N ASP A 71 9.58 -6.36 13.99
CA ASP A 71 10.05 -5.86 15.26
C ASP A 71 10.89 -4.60 15.01
N PRO A 72 10.59 -3.47 15.67
CA PRO A 72 11.30 -2.22 15.49
C PRO A 72 12.79 -2.28 15.85
N LYS A 73 13.26 -3.33 16.55
CA LYS A 73 14.68 -3.54 16.83
C LYS A 73 15.52 -3.80 15.57
N PHE A 74 14.89 -4.28 14.49
CA PHE A 74 15.57 -4.52 13.22
C PHE A 74 15.31 -3.38 12.24
N SER A 75 16.30 -3.07 11.42
CA SER A 75 16.18 -1.99 10.44
C SER A 75 15.27 -2.38 9.28
N ARG A 76 14.67 -1.37 8.63
CA ARG A 76 13.91 -1.57 7.38
C ARG A 76 14.77 -2.20 6.28
N PHE A 77 16.07 -1.89 6.28
CA PHE A 77 17.05 -2.47 5.36
C PHE A 77 17.23 -3.98 5.58
N PHE A 78 17.30 -4.42 6.85
CA PHE A 78 17.36 -5.84 7.19
C PHE A 78 16.14 -6.59 6.65
N TYR A 79 14.93 -6.10 6.92
CA TYR A 79 13.69 -6.74 6.45
C TYR A 79 13.58 -6.75 4.94
N SER A 80 13.94 -5.65 4.29
CA SER A 80 13.90 -5.56 2.82
C SER A 80 14.80 -6.63 2.19
N ASN A 81 16.05 -6.77 2.67
CA ASN A 81 16.96 -7.80 2.17
C ASN A 81 16.46 -9.21 2.47
N TYR A 82 15.91 -9.44 3.67
CA TYR A 82 15.35 -10.73 4.04
C TYR A 82 14.21 -11.13 3.08
N PHE A 83 13.24 -10.24 2.85
CA PHE A 83 12.12 -10.50 1.95
C PHE A 83 12.58 -10.83 0.54
N TRP A 84 13.47 -10.01 -0.03
CA TRP A 84 14.00 -10.24 -1.36
C TRP A 84 14.79 -11.55 -1.46
N SER A 85 15.56 -11.89 -0.43
CA SER A 85 16.32 -13.15 -0.40
C SER A 85 15.40 -14.37 -0.36
N THR A 86 14.30 -14.33 0.39
CA THR A 86 13.30 -15.41 0.44
C THR A 86 12.61 -15.63 -0.92
N MET A 87 12.39 -14.55 -1.67
CA MET A 87 11.80 -14.63 -3.01
C MET A 87 12.78 -15.15 -4.08
N GLN A 88 14.08 -15.14 -3.82
CA GLN A 88 15.09 -15.60 -4.78
C GLN A 88 15.27 -17.12 -4.73
N GLY A 89 15.41 -17.70 -5.92
CA GLY A 89 15.62 -19.12 -6.23
C GLY A 89 14.66 -19.57 -7.32
#